data_AF-A0A8B8G813-F1
#
_entry.id   AF-A0A8B8G813-F1
#
_cell.length_a   1.000
_cell.length_b   1.000
_cell.length_c   1.000
_cell.angle_alpha   90.00
_cell.angle_beta   90.00
_cell.angle_gamma   90.00
#
_symmetry.space_group_name_H-M   'P 1'
#
loop_
_entity.id
_entity.type
_entity.pdbx_description
1 polymer ?
#
loop_
_entity_poly.entity_id
_entity_poly.type
_entity_poly.pdbx_seq_one_letter_code
_entity_poly.pdbx_strand_id
1 'polypeptide(L)'
;MTVTAAVWTVLLAASFAAAALGSAFDGRKPNTVFVAILVRNKAHTLPYFFSAFESLDYPKDRMHLWIRSDHNIDNSSQILNKWLQTSGTVYHSVDVKIDNEPKKYKDEIGPAHWPHSRFQHIVELRESALRSARYHWVDYIWFLDCDAFIINKSTLKHLMQKNYPVVAPMLKSDGLYSNFWCGMTDNYYYKRTSDYTPIVEWKTKGCFKVPMIHSSVLIDLRFQITNNLTFKHNILPNYMGPVDDIIIFAMSANFSGIPLHICNDQIYGFITIPLEKDSSLEMDINQLTNIKLEITVHNDPLWISSNLSNLELPSTSIDNMGLDKIFVINLARRIERRNRMNYCLNALGLNVTFIEATDGRLVN
;
A
#
# COMPACT_ATOMS: atom_id res chain seq x y z
N MET A 1 -20.46 19.51 -67.44
CA MET A 1 -19.36 18.56 -67.16
C MET A 1 -18.34 19.31 -66.29
N THR A 2 -18.60 19.40 -64.99
CA THR A 2 -18.07 18.53 -63.91
C THR A 2 -16.64 18.90 -63.49
N VAL A 3 -16.49 19.97 -62.70
CA VAL A 3 -15.36 20.12 -61.75
C VAL A 3 -15.82 20.98 -60.57
N THR A 4 -16.44 20.38 -59.54
CA THR A 4 -16.57 20.99 -58.18
C THR A 4 -17.11 19.96 -57.18
N ALA A 5 -16.36 18.88 -56.91
CA ALA A 5 -16.71 17.94 -55.83
C ALA A 5 -15.50 17.11 -55.38
N ALA A 6 -14.42 17.75 -54.89
CA ALA A 6 -13.29 16.97 -54.37
C ALA A 6 -12.44 17.67 -53.27
N VAL A 7 -12.86 18.80 -52.70
CA VAL A 7 -12.02 19.54 -51.73
C VAL A 7 -12.64 19.66 -50.33
N TRP A 8 -13.91 19.27 -50.15
CA TRP A 8 -14.58 19.36 -48.84
C TRP A 8 -14.62 18.07 -48.02
N THR A 9 -14.13 16.95 -48.56
CA THR A 9 -14.11 15.65 -47.84
C THR A 9 -12.80 15.36 -47.12
N VAL A 10 -11.72 16.10 -47.36
CA VAL A 10 -10.42 15.87 -46.69
C VAL A 10 -10.27 16.69 -45.41
N LEU A 11 -10.97 17.82 -45.28
CA LEU A 11 -10.93 18.66 -44.06
C LEU A 11 -11.83 18.17 -42.92
N LEU A 12 -12.86 17.36 -43.22
CA LEU A 12 -13.73 16.74 -42.20
C LEU A 12 -13.13 15.45 -41.63
N ALA A 13 -12.29 14.73 -42.37
CA ALA A 13 -11.60 13.54 -41.85
C ALA A 13 -10.46 13.91 -40.88
N ALA A 14 -9.80 15.06 -41.09
CA ALA A 14 -8.72 15.52 -40.21
C ALA A 14 -9.21 16.10 -38.86
N SER A 15 -10.46 16.59 -38.81
CA SER A 15 -11.07 17.11 -37.58
C SER A 15 -11.75 16.03 -36.73
N PHE A 16 -12.16 14.90 -37.32
CA PHE A 16 -12.59 13.72 -36.57
C PHE A 16 -11.43 12.83 -36.08
N ALA A 17 -10.26 12.87 -36.73
CA ALA A 17 -9.08 12.15 -36.25
C ALA A 17 -8.43 12.80 -35.01
N ALA A 18 -8.59 14.11 -34.82
CA ALA A 18 -8.10 14.81 -33.63
C ALA A 18 -8.99 14.59 -32.39
N ALA A 19 -10.27 14.24 -32.58
CA ALA A 19 -11.19 13.93 -31.48
C ALA A 19 -11.02 12.50 -30.93
N ALA A 20 -10.36 11.61 -31.67
CA ALA A 20 -10.09 10.22 -31.26
C ALA A 20 -8.72 10.01 -30.58
N LEU A 21 -7.91 11.06 -30.46
CA LEU A 21 -6.61 11.06 -29.76
C LEU A 21 -6.59 12.01 -28.56
N GLY A 22 -7.78 12.31 -28.02
CA GLY A 22 -7.97 13.22 -26.89
C GLY A 22 -7.61 12.61 -25.54
N SER A 23 -6.32 12.40 -25.27
CA SER A 23 -5.80 12.84 -23.97
C SER A 23 -5.01 14.10 -24.24
N ALA A 24 -5.67 15.26 -24.16
CA ALA A 24 -4.97 16.53 -24.18
C ALA A 24 -3.84 16.45 -23.13
N PHE A 25 -2.60 16.57 -23.58
CA PHE A 25 -1.45 16.58 -22.69
C PHE A 25 -1.63 17.80 -21.78
N ASP A 26 -2.07 17.58 -20.54
CA ASP A 26 -2.23 18.63 -19.55
C ASP A 26 -0.83 19.19 -19.26
N GLY A 27 -0.49 20.34 -19.85
CA GLY A 27 0.82 20.97 -19.73
C GLY A 27 1.15 21.49 -18.33
N ARG A 28 0.25 21.30 -17.35
CA ARG A 28 0.47 21.66 -15.95
C ARG A 28 1.39 20.65 -15.28
N LYS A 29 2.20 21.13 -14.33
CA LYS A 29 2.97 20.24 -13.45
C LYS A 29 2.00 19.40 -12.60
N PRO A 30 2.30 18.11 -12.36
CA PRO A 30 1.51 17.29 -11.44
C PRO A 30 1.47 17.89 -10.03
N ASN A 31 0.44 17.56 -9.25
CA ASN A 31 0.29 18.05 -7.88
C ASN A 31 1.49 17.65 -7.00
N THR A 32 1.73 18.39 -5.93
CA THR A 32 2.73 18.03 -4.91
C THR A 32 2.16 17.02 -3.93
N VAL A 33 2.99 16.07 -3.48
CA VAL A 33 2.59 15.02 -2.52
C VAL A 33 3.56 14.98 -1.36
N PHE A 34 3.05 15.11 -0.15
CA PHE A 34 3.77 14.82 1.08
C PHE A 34 3.48 13.39 1.50
N VAL A 35 4.48 12.51 1.54
CA VAL A 35 4.29 11.11 1.90
C VAL A 35 4.80 10.89 3.32
N ALA A 36 3.90 10.51 4.22
CA ALA A 36 4.20 10.24 5.62
C ALA A 36 4.35 8.73 5.85
N ILE A 37 5.57 8.30 6.18
CA ILE A 37 5.95 6.90 6.36
C ILE A 37 6.45 6.69 7.79
N LEU A 38 5.83 5.77 8.51
CA LEU A 38 6.25 5.36 9.84
C LEU A 38 6.87 3.96 9.76
N VAL A 39 8.06 3.80 10.36
CA VAL A 39 8.85 2.58 10.27
C VAL A 39 9.17 2.05 11.67
N ARG A 40 8.61 0.91 12.04
CA ARG A 40 8.94 0.20 13.27
C ARG A 40 8.94 -1.32 13.05
N ASN A 41 10.08 -1.98 13.19
CA ASN A 41 10.24 -3.44 13.07
C ASN A 41 9.71 -4.02 11.74
N LYS A 42 10.04 -3.37 10.62
CA LYS A 42 9.59 -3.72 9.28
C LYS A 42 10.74 -4.14 8.35
N ALA A 43 11.87 -4.61 8.88
CA ALA A 43 13.02 -4.98 8.06
C ALA A 43 12.67 -6.00 6.96
N HIS A 44 11.73 -6.90 7.25
CA HIS A 44 11.26 -7.92 6.32
C HIS A 44 10.39 -7.35 5.17
N THR A 45 9.60 -6.30 5.39
CA THR A 45 8.74 -5.70 4.35
C THR A 45 9.41 -4.55 3.60
N LEU A 46 10.27 -3.76 4.26
CA LEU A 46 10.86 -2.52 3.71
C LEU A 46 11.48 -2.70 2.31
N PRO A 47 12.23 -3.78 2.00
CA PRO A 47 12.80 -3.97 0.67
C PRO A 47 11.73 -4.05 -0.43
N TYR A 48 10.63 -4.75 -0.18
CA TYR A 48 9.52 -4.86 -1.14
C TYR A 48 8.69 -3.57 -1.19
N PHE A 49 8.42 -2.98 -0.02
CA PHE A 49 7.71 -1.71 0.12
C PHE A 49 8.39 -0.60 -0.68
N PHE A 50 9.68 -0.39 -0.47
CA PHE A 50 10.43 0.65 -1.16
C PHE A 50 10.59 0.37 -2.65
N SER A 51 10.79 -0.88 -3.06
CA SER A 51 10.83 -1.25 -4.48
C SER A 51 9.50 -0.92 -5.19
N ALA A 52 8.37 -1.20 -4.55
CA ALA A 52 7.05 -0.81 -5.04
C ALA A 52 6.91 0.72 -5.09
N PHE A 53 7.30 1.43 -4.03
CA PHE A 53 7.20 2.88 -3.91
C PHE A 53 8.06 3.63 -4.95
N GLU A 54 9.29 3.19 -5.17
CA GLU A 54 10.19 3.68 -6.23
C GLU A 54 9.54 3.54 -7.61
N SER A 55 8.80 2.46 -7.83
CA SER A 55 8.19 2.14 -9.12
C SER A 55 6.92 2.91 -9.44
N LEU A 56 6.37 3.68 -8.49
CA LEU A 56 5.19 4.51 -8.71
C LEU A 56 5.42 5.45 -9.90
N ASP A 57 4.45 5.45 -10.82
CA ASP A 57 4.38 6.37 -11.95
C ASP A 57 3.86 7.74 -11.46
N TYR A 58 4.71 8.41 -10.70
CA TYR A 58 4.53 9.77 -10.22
C TYR A 58 5.88 10.48 -10.18
N PRO A 59 5.99 11.76 -10.58
CA PRO A 59 7.28 12.45 -10.59
C PRO A 59 7.85 12.58 -9.17
N LYS A 60 9.03 12.00 -8.94
CA LYS A 60 9.65 11.96 -7.60
C LYS A 60 10.07 13.36 -7.13
N ASP A 61 10.40 14.25 -8.06
CA ASP A 61 10.68 15.68 -7.83
C ASP A 61 9.43 16.49 -7.40
N ARG A 62 8.24 15.86 -7.39
CA ARG A 62 6.99 16.42 -6.85
C ARG A 62 6.58 15.77 -5.53
N MET A 63 7.43 14.93 -4.96
CA MET A 63 7.15 14.17 -3.72
C MET A 63 8.12 14.58 -2.60
N HIS A 64 7.57 15.10 -1.51
CA HIS A 64 8.29 15.31 -0.25
C HIS A 64 8.09 14.09 0.64
N LEU A 65 9.17 13.49 1.15
CA LEU A 65 9.10 12.33 2.04
C LEU A 65 9.30 12.76 3.48
N TRP A 66 8.37 12.36 4.34
CA TRP A 66 8.47 12.54 5.78
C TRP A 66 8.51 11.16 6.44
N ILE A 67 9.65 10.81 7.01
CA ILE A 67 9.91 9.46 7.51
C ILE A 67 10.29 9.52 8.98
N ARG A 68 9.63 8.73 9.80
CA ARG A 68 9.98 8.54 11.21
C ARG A 68 10.19 7.07 11.49
N SER A 69 11.34 6.73 12.03
CA SER A 69 11.67 5.38 12.44
C SER A 69 12.16 5.37 13.87
N ASP A 70 11.50 4.60 14.72
CA ASP A 70 11.83 4.48 16.13
C ASP A 70 11.51 3.07 16.65
N HIS A 71 12.02 2.75 17.84
CA HIS A 71 11.73 1.50 18.54
C HIS A 71 11.95 0.23 17.69
N ASN A 72 12.99 0.25 16.85
CA ASN A 72 13.42 -0.90 16.06
C ASN A 72 14.32 -1.82 16.89
N ILE A 73 14.00 -3.10 16.91
CA ILE A 73 14.86 -4.18 17.40
C ILE A 73 15.43 -5.03 16.25
N ASP A 74 14.93 -4.83 15.02
CA ASP A 74 15.40 -5.48 13.80
C ASP A 74 16.28 -4.55 12.94
N ASN A 75 16.56 -4.97 11.70
CA ASN A 75 17.40 -4.22 10.76
C ASN A 75 16.70 -3.08 10.01
N SER A 76 15.54 -2.59 10.48
CA SER A 76 14.75 -1.58 9.76
C SER A 76 15.54 -0.29 9.51
N SER A 77 16.24 0.19 10.54
CA SER A 77 17.07 1.40 10.45
C SER A 77 18.16 1.28 9.38
N GLN A 78 18.80 0.11 9.28
CA GLN A 78 19.88 -0.16 8.33
C GLN A 78 19.35 -0.20 6.89
N ILE A 79 18.23 -0.88 6.67
CA ILE A 79 17.59 -0.98 5.35
C ILE A 79 17.11 0.41 4.89
N LEU A 80 16.46 1.17 5.78
CA LEU A 80 16.01 2.52 5.50
C LEU A 80 17.18 3.43 5.13
N ASN A 81 18.28 3.42 5.89
CA ASN A 81 19.48 4.21 5.58
C ASN A 81 20.07 3.85 4.20
N LYS A 82 20.16 2.56 3.87
CA LYS A 82 20.64 2.12 2.56
C LYS A 82 19.72 2.62 1.43
N TRP A 83 18.41 2.53 1.60
CA TRP A 83 17.45 3.03 0.62
C TRP A 83 17.57 4.55 0.43
N LEU A 84 17.68 5.31 1.52
CA LEU A 84 17.84 6.77 1.47
C LEU A 84 19.08 7.20 0.69
N GLN A 85 20.20 6.49 0.87
CA GLN A 85 21.46 6.77 0.17
C GLN A 85 21.41 6.45 -1.32
N THR A 86 20.64 5.43 -1.72
CA THR A 86 20.64 4.89 -3.09
C THR A 86 19.51 5.43 -3.95
N SER A 87 18.30 5.55 -3.39
CA SER A 87 17.08 5.95 -4.10
C SER A 87 16.44 7.21 -3.51
N GLY A 88 16.76 7.60 -2.27
CA GLY A 88 16.12 8.75 -1.62
C GLY A 88 16.41 10.11 -2.27
N THR A 89 17.54 10.24 -2.97
CA THR A 89 18.02 11.52 -3.54
C THR A 89 17.25 12.00 -4.77
N VAL A 90 16.44 11.15 -5.42
CA VAL A 90 15.62 11.55 -6.59
C VAL A 90 14.32 12.23 -6.19
N TYR A 91 13.95 12.18 -4.91
CA TYR A 91 12.75 12.81 -4.38
C TYR A 91 12.99 14.31 -4.15
N HIS A 92 11.92 15.11 -4.20
CA HIS A 92 12.01 16.57 -4.03
C HIS A 92 12.76 16.97 -2.75
N SER A 93 12.41 16.32 -1.64
CA SER A 93 13.04 16.49 -0.35
C SER A 93 12.68 15.33 0.56
N VAL A 94 13.54 15.07 1.54
CA VAL A 94 13.37 14.01 2.53
C VAL A 94 13.64 14.58 3.92
N ASP A 95 12.61 14.65 4.75
CA ASP A 95 12.70 14.87 6.20
C ASP A 95 12.65 13.49 6.89
N VAL A 96 13.80 13.01 7.34
CA VAL A 96 13.92 11.72 8.01
C VAL A 96 14.45 11.87 9.44
N LYS A 97 13.83 11.16 10.38
CA LYS A 97 14.36 10.95 11.73
C LYS A 97 14.40 9.46 12.05
N ILE A 98 15.57 8.95 12.40
CA ILE A 98 15.81 7.56 12.77
C ILE A 98 16.35 7.56 14.20
N ASP A 99 15.51 7.17 15.15
CA ASP A 99 15.85 7.04 16.55
C ASP A 99 16.14 5.56 16.85
N ASN A 100 17.42 5.23 17.12
CA ASN A 100 17.81 3.86 17.45
C ASN A 100 17.50 3.49 18.91
N GLU A 101 17.19 4.47 19.76
CA GLU A 101 16.80 4.30 21.15
C GLU A 101 15.65 5.25 21.51
N PRO A 102 14.70 4.84 22.37
CA PRO A 102 14.62 3.51 22.98
C PRO A 102 14.12 2.45 21.99
N LYS A 103 14.54 1.19 22.17
CA LYS A 103 14.08 0.06 21.35
C LYS A 103 12.65 -0.43 21.62
N LYS A 104 12.07 -0.03 22.75
CA LYS A 104 10.75 -0.46 23.22
C LYS A 104 10.05 0.60 24.07
N TYR A 105 8.71 0.60 24.08
CA TYR A 105 7.95 1.39 25.05
C TYR A 105 8.07 0.79 26.46
N LYS A 106 7.90 1.61 27.51
CA LYS A 106 8.11 1.16 28.90
C LYS A 106 7.10 0.11 29.37
N ASP A 107 5.87 0.24 28.89
CA ASP A 107 4.70 -0.59 29.18
C ASP A 107 4.44 -1.66 28.11
N GLU A 108 5.34 -1.84 27.15
CA GLU A 108 5.23 -2.93 26.18
C GLU A 108 5.82 -4.24 26.72
N ILE A 109 5.18 -5.36 26.35
CA ILE A 109 5.62 -6.72 26.74
C ILE A 109 6.30 -7.45 25.58
N GLY A 110 6.11 -6.96 24.34
CA GLY A 110 6.64 -7.55 23.12
C GLY A 110 6.46 -6.61 21.92
N PRO A 111 7.10 -6.91 20.78
CA PRO A 111 7.13 -6.02 19.62
C PRO A 111 5.75 -5.81 18.96
N ALA A 112 4.86 -6.79 19.06
CA ALA A 112 3.49 -6.72 18.56
C ALA A 112 2.50 -6.08 19.55
N HIS A 113 2.90 -5.84 20.81
CA HIS A 113 2.02 -5.21 21.78
C HIS A 113 1.77 -3.74 21.41
N TRP A 114 0.49 -3.34 21.45
CA TRP A 114 0.04 -1.97 21.33
C TRP A 114 -0.44 -1.42 22.69
N PRO A 115 0.50 -1.00 23.58
CA PRO A 115 0.11 -0.30 24.80
C PRO A 115 -0.37 1.11 24.49
N HIS A 116 -1.02 1.75 25.48
CA HIS A 116 -1.51 3.13 25.35
C HIS A 116 -0.42 4.12 24.93
N SER A 117 0.80 3.99 25.48
CA SER A 117 1.93 4.85 25.13
C SER A 117 2.29 4.79 23.64
N ARG A 118 2.24 3.60 23.03
CA ARG A 118 2.47 3.40 21.59
C ARG A 118 1.36 4.04 20.78
N PHE A 119 0.10 3.79 21.14
CA PHE A 119 -1.03 4.42 20.44
C PHE A 119 -0.94 5.95 20.46
N GLN A 120 -0.67 6.53 21.63
CA GLN A 120 -0.50 7.97 21.81
C GLN A 120 0.64 8.51 20.95
N HIS A 121 1.79 7.82 20.93
CA HIS A 121 2.94 8.23 20.13
C HIS A 121 2.63 8.22 18.62
N ILE A 122 1.98 7.16 18.12
CA ILE A 122 1.58 7.11 16.70
C ILE A 122 0.59 8.22 16.35
N VAL A 123 -0.38 8.49 17.21
CA VAL A 123 -1.31 9.62 17.08
C VAL A 123 -0.55 10.95 16.94
N GLU A 124 0.45 11.18 17.80
CA GLU A 124 1.27 12.39 17.76
C GLU A 124 2.10 12.51 16.48
N LEU A 125 2.67 11.40 15.99
CA LEU A 125 3.43 11.36 14.75
C LEU A 125 2.54 11.65 13.53
N ARG A 126 1.37 11.02 13.43
CA ARG A 126 0.40 11.24 12.34
C ARG A 126 -0.09 12.68 12.31
N GLU A 127 -0.41 13.21 13.48
CA GLU A 127 -0.80 14.61 13.64
C GLU A 127 0.34 15.56 13.24
N SER A 128 1.58 15.25 13.63
CA SER A 128 2.76 16.04 13.26
C SER A 128 2.94 16.08 11.76
N ALA A 129 2.85 14.91 11.08
CA ALA A 129 2.91 14.82 9.63
C ALA A 129 1.80 15.64 8.94
N LEU A 130 0.56 15.56 9.42
CA LEU A 130 -0.57 16.34 8.88
C LEU A 130 -0.32 17.85 9.00
N ARG A 131 0.16 18.30 10.16
CA ARG A 131 0.53 19.71 10.40
C ARG A 131 1.70 20.13 9.51
N SER A 132 2.73 19.31 9.39
CA SER A 132 3.89 19.58 8.52
C SER A 132 3.48 19.69 7.07
N ALA A 133 2.64 18.79 6.54
CA ALA A 133 2.14 18.89 5.17
C ALA A 133 1.39 20.21 4.92
N ARG A 134 0.48 20.59 5.83
CA ARG A 134 -0.22 21.88 5.75
C ARG A 134 0.74 23.07 5.80
N TYR A 135 1.81 23.00 6.60
CA TYR A 135 2.82 24.07 6.67
C TYR A 135 3.64 24.19 5.37
N HIS A 136 3.91 23.08 4.68
CA HIS A 136 4.65 23.06 3.41
C HIS A 136 3.79 23.44 2.18
N TRP A 137 2.50 23.72 2.38
CA TRP A 137 1.55 24.10 1.32
C TRP A 137 1.50 23.07 0.17
N VAL A 138 1.60 21.77 0.52
CA VAL A 138 1.46 20.71 -0.47
C VAL A 138 -0.01 20.51 -0.85
N ASP A 139 -0.24 20.00 -2.06
CA ASP A 139 -1.59 19.72 -2.56
C ASP A 139 -2.20 18.49 -1.87
N TYR A 140 -1.39 17.47 -1.60
CA TYR A 140 -1.82 16.21 -1.00
C TYR A 140 -0.89 15.75 0.11
N ILE A 141 -1.45 15.08 1.13
CA ILE A 141 -0.71 14.20 2.04
C ILE A 141 -1.14 12.75 1.83
N TRP A 142 -0.18 11.85 1.74
CA TRP A 142 -0.40 10.40 1.65
C TRP A 142 0.23 9.71 2.87
N PHE A 143 -0.61 9.20 3.76
CA PHE A 143 -0.18 8.30 4.82
C PHE A 143 -0.02 6.91 4.24
N LEU A 144 1.17 6.34 4.37
CA LEU A 144 1.49 5.04 3.79
C LEU A 144 2.30 4.19 4.77
N ASP A 145 1.73 3.05 5.17
CA ASP A 145 2.35 2.12 6.10
C ASP A 145 3.30 1.16 5.38
N CYS A 146 4.36 0.73 6.07
CA CYS A 146 5.43 -0.06 5.48
C CYS A 146 5.07 -1.53 5.18
N ASP A 147 3.86 -1.96 5.54
CA ASP A 147 3.26 -3.25 5.19
C ASP A 147 2.16 -3.12 4.12
N ALA A 148 1.93 -1.92 3.58
CA ALA A 148 1.07 -1.69 2.42
C ALA A 148 1.87 -1.79 1.11
N PHE A 149 1.70 -2.88 0.38
CA PHE A 149 2.38 -3.14 -0.90
C PHE A 149 1.57 -2.61 -2.08
N ILE A 150 1.92 -1.42 -2.56
CA ILE A 150 1.26 -0.79 -3.72
C ILE A 150 1.82 -1.37 -5.03
N ILE A 151 1.12 -2.36 -5.59
CA ILE A 151 1.58 -3.02 -6.84
C ILE A 151 1.18 -2.25 -8.10
N ASN A 152 0.14 -1.41 -8.02
CA ASN A 152 -0.30 -0.59 -9.13
C ASN A 152 0.48 0.73 -9.16
N LYS A 153 1.37 0.87 -10.14
CA LYS A 153 2.24 2.04 -10.31
C LYS A 153 1.46 3.36 -10.47
N SER A 154 0.24 3.30 -11.01
CA SER A 154 -0.60 4.48 -11.27
C SER A 154 -1.50 4.87 -10.09
N THR A 155 -1.34 4.24 -8.92
CA THR A 155 -2.22 4.44 -7.74
C THR A 155 -2.43 5.91 -7.39
N LEU A 156 -1.38 6.71 -7.23
CA LEU A 156 -1.52 8.14 -6.90
C LEU A 156 -2.34 8.91 -7.94
N LYS A 157 -2.06 8.71 -9.23
CA LYS A 157 -2.82 9.36 -10.32
C LYS A 157 -4.29 8.94 -10.29
N HIS A 158 -4.57 7.65 -10.14
CA HIS A 158 -5.94 7.13 -10.06
C HIS A 158 -6.72 7.69 -8.87
N LEU A 159 -6.11 7.75 -7.68
CA LEU A 159 -6.74 8.29 -6.47
C LEU A 159 -7.02 9.78 -6.60
N MET A 160 -6.06 10.57 -7.11
CA MET A 160 -6.25 12.00 -7.35
C MET A 160 -7.37 12.28 -8.36
N GLN A 161 -7.49 11.46 -9.40
CA GLN A 161 -8.57 11.57 -10.40
C GLN A 161 -9.97 11.34 -9.80
N LYS A 162 -10.09 10.71 -8.63
CA LYS A 162 -11.39 10.54 -7.96
C LYS A 162 -11.94 11.84 -7.38
N ASN A 163 -11.07 12.84 -7.15
CA ASN A 163 -11.45 14.16 -6.65
C ASN A 163 -12.26 14.11 -5.33
N TYR A 164 -11.87 13.20 -4.42
CA TYR A 164 -12.43 13.11 -3.07
C TYR A 164 -11.53 13.82 -2.06
N PRO A 165 -12.09 14.43 -0.98
CA PRO A 165 -11.29 15.05 0.07
C PRO A 165 -10.39 14.04 0.80
N VAL A 166 -10.88 12.81 0.99
CA VAL A 166 -10.12 11.69 1.56
C VAL A 166 -10.46 10.41 0.80
N VAL A 167 -9.43 9.71 0.35
CA VAL A 167 -9.57 8.46 -0.41
C VAL A 167 -8.44 7.47 -0.08
N ALA A 168 -8.77 6.19 -0.04
CA ALA A 168 -7.82 5.09 0.07
C ALA A 168 -7.97 4.12 -1.11
N PRO A 169 -6.87 3.55 -1.62
CA PRO A 169 -6.94 2.35 -2.43
C PRO A 169 -7.30 1.15 -1.54
N MET A 170 -8.16 0.26 -2.02
CA MET A 170 -8.42 -1.00 -1.33
C MET A 170 -7.20 -1.90 -1.39
N LEU A 171 -6.70 -2.27 -0.22
CA LEU A 171 -5.63 -3.23 -0.01
C LEU A 171 -6.23 -4.46 0.66
N LYS A 172 -6.21 -5.59 -0.05
CA LYS A 172 -6.68 -6.87 0.46
C LYS A 172 -5.49 -7.63 1.08
N SER A 173 -5.76 -8.40 2.12
CA SER A 173 -4.83 -9.36 2.70
C SER A 173 -5.16 -10.81 2.27
N ASP A 174 -4.44 -11.79 2.80
CA ASP A 174 -4.91 -13.17 2.85
C ASP A 174 -6.29 -13.22 3.55
N GLY A 175 -7.22 -13.99 2.97
CA GLY A 175 -8.60 -14.09 3.41
C GLY A 175 -9.42 -12.79 3.20
N LEU A 176 -10.12 -12.37 4.26
CA LEU A 176 -11.08 -11.26 4.22
C LEU A 176 -10.59 -9.99 4.92
N TYR A 177 -9.38 -9.97 5.48
CA TYR A 177 -8.83 -8.75 6.09
C TYR A 177 -8.47 -7.72 5.00
N SER A 178 -8.70 -6.44 5.28
CA SER A 178 -8.40 -5.34 4.36
C SER A 178 -8.31 -4.02 5.12
N ASN A 179 -7.88 -2.97 4.42
CA ASN A 179 -7.60 -1.66 5.02
C ASN A 179 -8.81 -0.72 5.22
N PHE A 180 -10.02 -1.27 5.39
CA PHE A 180 -11.25 -0.49 5.59
C PHE A 180 -12.31 -1.25 6.37
N TRP A 181 -13.29 -0.54 6.92
CA TRP A 181 -14.50 -1.13 7.52
C TRP A 181 -15.75 -0.63 6.81
N CYS A 182 -16.73 -1.50 6.55
CA CYS A 182 -18.05 -1.06 6.04
C CYS A 182 -19.03 -0.63 7.13
N GLY A 183 -18.72 -0.90 8.39
CA GLY A 183 -19.59 -0.59 9.51
C GLY A 183 -18.77 -0.38 10.77
N MET A 184 -19.34 0.38 11.68
CA MET A 184 -18.79 0.64 13.00
C MET A 184 -19.90 0.49 14.04
N THR A 185 -19.54 -0.03 15.21
CA THR A 185 -20.42 -0.13 16.38
C THR A 185 -20.50 1.20 17.11
N ASP A 186 -21.45 1.35 18.03
CA ASP A 186 -21.57 2.54 18.89
C ASP A 186 -20.33 2.74 19.78
N ASN A 187 -19.57 1.66 20.02
CA ASN A 187 -18.29 1.68 20.73
C ASN A 187 -17.09 1.90 19.79
N TYR A 188 -17.29 2.37 18.57
CA TYR A 188 -16.25 2.75 17.60
C TYR A 188 -15.43 1.61 16.98
N TYR A 189 -15.81 0.34 17.22
CA TYR A 189 -15.12 -0.82 16.65
C TYR A 189 -15.81 -1.38 15.42
N TYR A 190 -15.07 -2.20 14.66
CA TYR A 190 -15.53 -2.90 13.47
C TYR A 190 -16.92 -3.53 13.62
N LYS A 191 -17.77 -3.32 12.61
CA LYS A 191 -19.04 -4.02 12.43
C LYS A 191 -19.11 -4.57 11.02
N ARG A 192 -19.23 -5.90 10.89
CA ARG A 192 -19.47 -6.55 9.59
C ARG A 192 -20.81 -6.10 9.02
N THR A 193 -20.83 -5.76 7.73
CA THR A 193 -22.06 -5.49 6.98
C THR A 193 -22.15 -6.41 5.76
N SER A 194 -23.33 -6.48 5.14
CA SER A 194 -23.56 -7.21 3.89
C SER A 194 -22.67 -6.73 2.73
N ASP A 195 -22.27 -5.46 2.77
CA ASP A 195 -21.56 -4.81 1.67
C ASP A 195 -20.07 -5.16 1.65
N TYR A 196 -19.52 -5.60 2.80
CA TYR A 196 -18.09 -5.83 2.93
C TYR A 196 -17.56 -6.93 2.01
N THR A 197 -18.18 -8.11 2.02
CA THR A 197 -17.70 -9.25 1.22
C THR A 197 -17.72 -8.94 -0.29
N PRO A 198 -18.81 -8.40 -0.87
CA PRO A 198 -18.81 -8.01 -2.29
C PRO A 198 -17.74 -6.98 -2.66
N ILE A 199 -17.41 -6.04 -1.77
CA ILE A 199 -16.39 -5.02 -2.02
C ILE A 199 -14.98 -5.64 -1.95
N VAL A 200 -14.65 -6.37 -0.87
CA VAL A 200 -13.29 -6.91 -0.66
C VAL A 200 -12.91 -7.99 -1.69
N GLU A 201 -13.90 -8.72 -2.22
CA GLU A 201 -13.70 -9.74 -3.26
C GLU A 201 -13.86 -9.19 -4.68
N TRP A 202 -13.94 -7.87 -4.85
CA TRP A 202 -14.14 -7.21 -6.15
C TRP A 202 -15.38 -7.67 -6.94
N LYS A 203 -16.40 -8.20 -6.26
CA LYS A 203 -17.70 -8.54 -6.88
C LYS A 203 -18.48 -7.27 -7.22
N THR A 204 -18.35 -6.24 -6.38
CA THR A 204 -18.84 -4.88 -6.65
C THR A 204 -17.64 -3.95 -6.75
N LYS A 205 -17.43 -3.36 -7.94
CA LYS A 205 -16.30 -2.46 -8.20
C LYS A 205 -16.73 -1.00 -8.18
N GLY A 206 -15.90 -0.13 -7.60
CA GLY A 206 -16.14 1.30 -7.53
C GLY A 206 -15.37 1.99 -6.41
N CYS A 207 -15.85 3.15 -6.01
CA CYS A 207 -15.42 3.84 -4.80
C CYS A 207 -16.62 3.97 -3.85
N PHE A 208 -16.43 3.58 -2.59
CA PHE A 208 -17.51 3.45 -1.61
C PHE A 208 -17.25 4.36 -0.43
N LYS A 209 -18.29 5.07 0.02
CA LYS A 209 -18.24 5.78 1.29
C LYS A 209 -18.24 4.77 2.42
N VAL A 210 -17.25 4.84 3.30
CA VAL A 210 -17.07 3.90 4.41
C VAL A 210 -16.76 4.65 5.70
N PRO A 211 -17.08 4.10 6.88
CA PRO A 211 -16.80 4.76 8.15
C PRO A 211 -15.30 4.84 8.51
N MET A 212 -14.45 3.93 8.00
CA MET A 212 -13.03 3.89 8.35
C MET A 212 -12.19 3.35 7.18
N ILE A 213 -11.04 3.97 6.96
CA ILE A 213 -9.96 3.55 6.06
C ILE A 213 -8.62 3.73 6.76
N HIS A 214 -7.63 2.90 6.46
CA HIS A 214 -6.29 3.00 7.06
C HIS A 214 -5.17 2.53 6.12
N SER A 215 -3.92 2.63 6.60
CA SER A 215 -2.65 2.16 6.02
C SER A 215 -2.21 2.70 4.65
N SER A 216 -3.14 3.17 3.82
CA SER A 216 -2.86 3.95 2.62
C SER A 216 -3.98 4.96 2.45
N VAL A 217 -3.78 6.20 2.90
CA VAL A 217 -4.82 7.24 2.94
C VAL A 217 -4.30 8.52 2.32
N LEU A 218 -4.90 8.91 1.19
CA LEU A 218 -4.61 10.15 0.48
C LEU A 218 -5.63 11.21 0.89
N ILE A 219 -5.15 12.35 1.36
CA ILE A 219 -5.96 13.52 1.70
C ILE A 219 -5.62 14.64 0.74
N ASP A 220 -6.64 15.23 0.12
CA ASP A 220 -6.51 16.41 -0.73
C ASP A 220 -6.61 17.68 0.13
N LEU A 221 -5.46 18.27 0.46
CA LEU A 221 -5.35 19.42 1.36
C LEU A 221 -5.86 20.72 0.72
N ARG A 222 -6.16 20.70 -0.59
CA ARG A 222 -6.72 21.86 -1.29
C ARG A 222 -8.20 22.06 -0.97
N PHE A 223 -8.89 21.01 -0.50
CA PHE A 223 -10.24 21.16 0.03
C PHE A 223 -10.20 21.80 1.41
N GLN A 224 -10.75 23.01 1.55
CA GLN A 224 -10.79 23.76 2.81
C GLN A 224 -11.35 22.96 3.98
N ILE A 225 -12.33 22.08 3.73
CA ILE A 225 -12.95 21.24 4.78
C ILE A 225 -11.93 20.30 5.43
N THR A 226 -10.88 19.87 4.72
CA THR A 226 -9.85 18.97 5.26
C THR A 226 -8.98 19.63 6.33
N ASN A 227 -9.05 20.95 6.51
CA ASN A 227 -8.43 21.64 7.65
C ASN A 227 -9.00 21.20 9.01
N ASN A 228 -10.22 20.65 9.02
CA ASN A 228 -10.86 20.16 10.24
C ASN A 228 -10.41 18.72 10.62
N LEU A 229 -9.65 18.05 9.75
CA LEU A 229 -9.09 16.72 10.05
C LEU A 229 -7.96 16.83 11.08
N THR A 230 -7.91 15.87 11.99
CA THR A 230 -6.93 15.80 13.08
C THR A 230 -6.79 14.36 13.57
N PHE A 231 -5.61 14.00 14.08
CA PHE A 231 -5.41 12.77 14.85
C PHE A 231 -5.49 13.02 16.36
N LYS A 232 -5.67 14.27 16.80
CA LYS A 232 -5.80 14.60 18.23
C LYS A 232 -7.21 14.33 18.75
N HIS A 233 -7.36 13.28 19.53
CA HIS A 233 -8.63 12.92 20.15
C HIS A 233 -9.19 14.01 21.09
N ASN A 234 -8.32 14.77 21.78
CA ASN A 234 -8.72 15.76 22.79
C ASN A 234 -9.38 17.02 22.23
N ILE A 235 -9.31 17.26 20.92
CA ILE A 235 -10.00 18.38 20.26
C ILE A 235 -11.25 17.95 19.50
N LEU A 236 -11.54 16.64 19.45
CA LEU A 236 -12.75 16.13 18.83
C LEU A 236 -13.95 16.33 19.76
N PRO A 237 -15.05 16.95 19.28
CA PRO A 237 -16.20 17.24 20.13
C PRO A 237 -16.85 15.95 20.64
N ASN A 238 -16.94 15.80 21.96
CA ASN A 238 -17.57 14.66 22.64
C ASN A 238 -17.01 13.28 22.24
N TYR A 239 -15.73 13.20 21.83
CA TYR A 239 -15.11 11.91 21.52
C TYR A 239 -14.81 11.14 22.81
N MET A 240 -15.48 10.01 22.97
CA MET A 240 -15.32 9.08 24.11
C MET A 240 -14.72 7.73 23.68
N GLY A 241 -14.16 7.66 22.46
CA GLY A 241 -13.56 6.45 21.92
C GLY A 241 -12.13 6.18 22.44
N PRO A 242 -11.52 5.07 22.00
CA PRO A 242 -10.16 4.72 22.39
C PRO A 242 -9.11 5.68 21.82
N VAL A 243 -7.91 5.68 22.41
CA VAL A 243 -6.74 6.30 21.77
C VAL A 243 -6.18 5.30 20.76
N ASP A 244 -6.55 5.47 19.50
CA ASP A 244 -6.19 4.64 18.37
C ASP A 244 -6.24 5.52 17.10
N ASP A 245 -5.16 5.58 16.31
CA ASP A 245 -5.03 6.55 15.23
C ASP A 245 -6.06 6.34 14.11
N ILE A 246 -6.43 5.09 13.82
CA ILE A 246 -7.40 4.77 12.76
C ILE A 246 -8.83 5.11 13.19
N ILE A 247 -9.17 4.87 14.46
CA ILE A 247 -10.49 5.22 15.01
C ILE A 247 -10.61 6.73 15.19
N ILE A 248 -9.58 7.39 15.72
CA ILE A 248 -9.60 8.83 15.92
C ILE A 248 -9.73 9.54 14.57
N PHE A 249 -8.98 9.11 13.54
CA PHE A 249 -9.09 9.72 12.22
C PHE A 249 -10.47 9.52 11.59
N ALA A 250 -11.05 8.33 11.72
CA ALA A 250 -12.41 8.04 11.27
C ALA A 250 -13.44 8.97 11.93
N MET A 251 -13.34 9.15 13.24
CA MET A 251 -14.23 10.03 13.99
C MET A 251 -13.98 11.52 13.70
N SER A 252 -12.72 11.91 13.48
CA SER A 252 -12.38 13.26 13.04
C SER A 252 -13.05 13.62 11.72
N ALA A 253 -13.00 12.70 10.74
CA ALA A 253 -13.67 12.89 9.46
C ALA A 253 -15.19 12.93 9.62
N ASN A 254 -15.76 12.00 10.39
CA ASN A 254 -17.20 11.93 10.63
C ASN A 254 -17.76 13.20 11.30
N PHE A 255 -17.14 13.66 12.38
CA PHE A 255 -17.54 14.88 13.10
C PHE A 255 -17.36 16.15 12.25
N SER A 256 -16.45 16.12 11.28
CA SER A 256 -16.23 17.21 10.34
C SER A 256 -17.13 17.15 9.10
N GLY A 257 -17.99 16.13 8.99
CA GLY A 257 -18.82 15.90 7.80
C GLY A 257 -18.04 15.50 6.54
N ILE A 258 -16.81 14.99 6.70
CA ILE A 258 -15.92 14.63 5.61
C ILE A 258 -16.10 13.14 5.27
N PRO A 259 -16.53 12.78 4.05
CA PRO A 259 -16.68 11.39 3.67
C PRO A 259 -15.32 10.73 3.40
N LEU A 260 -15.10 9.56 3.98
CA LEU A 260 -13.98 8.69 3.65
C LEU A 260 -14.39 7.74 2.51
N HIS A 261 -13.53 7.58 1.52
CA HIS A 261 -13.78 6.72 0.37
C HIS A 261 -12.74 5.61 0.26
N ILE A 262 -13.19 4.37 0.03
CA ILE A 262 -12.34 3.25 -0.36
C ILE A 262 -12.61 2.89 -1.81
N CYS A 263 -11.55 2.78 -2.63
CA CYS A 263 -11.68 2.47 -4.05
C CYS A 263 -11.10 1.10 -4.38
N ASN A 264 -11.87 0.23 -5.03
CA ASN A 264 -11.46 -1.09 -5.50
C ASN A 264 -11.64 -1.26 -7.02
N ASP A 265 -11.83 -0.17 -7.76
CA ASP A 265 -12.03 -0.18 -9.21
C ASP A 265 -10.81 -0.70 -10.00
N GLN A 266 -9.64 -0.72 -9.34
CA GLN A 266 -8.42 -1.37 -9.79
C GLN A 266 -7.91 -2.32 -8.69
N ILE A 267 -7.01 -3.23 -9.06
CA ILE A 267 -6.17 -3.94 -8.09
C ILE A 267 -5.02 -3.01 -7.74
N TYR A 268 -5.11 -2.33 -6.59
CA TYR A 268 -4.12 -1.33 -6.20
C TYR A 268 -2.92 -1.93 -5.46
N GLY A 269 -3.18 -2.89 -4.58
CA GLY A 269 -2.16 -3.42 -3.67
C GLY A 269 -2.72 -4.40 -2.65
N PHE A 270 -1.83 -4.81 -1.76
CA PHE A 270 -2.08 -5.79 -0.72
C PHE A 270 -1.48 -5.31 0.60
N ILE A 271 -1.93 -5.87 1.72
CA ILE A 271 -1.46 -5.52 3.07
C ILE A 271 -1.33 -6.78 3.93
N THR A 272 -0.40 -6.81 4.89
CA THR A 272 -0.31 -7.90 5.87
C THR A 272 -1.41 -7.81 6.93
N ILE A 273 -1.72 -8.93 7.57
CA ILE A 273 -2.62 -8.95 8.73
C ILE A 273 -1.86 -8.41 9.96
N PRO A 274 -2.45 -7.50 10.76
CA PRO A 274 -1.87 -7.08 12.03
C PRO A 274 -1.64 -8.27 12.95
N LEU A 275 -0.51 -8.24 13.65
CA LEU A 275 -0.17 -9.27 14.61
C LEU A 275 -1.02 -9.19 15.89
N GLU A 276 -1.18 -10.33 16.54
CA GLU A 276 -1.72 -10.40 17.89
C GLU A 276 -0.70 -9.89 18.90
N LYS A 277 -1.17 -9.48 20.08
CA LYS A 277 -0.37 -8.83 21.13
C LYS A 277 0.92 -9.59 21.47
N ASP A 278 0.83 -10.91 21.54
CA ASP A 278 1.90 -11.79 22.03
C ASP A 278 2.72 -12.40 20.88
N SER A 279 2.48 -11.96 19.63
CA SER A 279 3.21 -12.44 18.46
C SER A 279 4.66 -11.95 18.41
N SER A 280 5.53 -12.80 17.87
CA SER A 280 6.93 -12.46 17.58
C SER A 280 7.07 -11.78 16.21
N LEU A 281 8.25 -11.19 15.94
CA LEU A 281 8.57 -10.66 14.60
C LEU A 281 8.67 -11.75 13.53
N GLU A 282 8.98 -12.99 13.92
CA GLU A 282 8.98 -14.14 13.01
C GLU A 282 7.58 -14.43 12.47
N MET A 283 6.53 -14.21 13.28
CA MET A 283 5.15 -14.31 12.79
C MET A 283 4.83 -13.22 11.75
N ASP A 284 5.39 -12.01 11.85
CA ASP A 284 5.22 -10.96 10.82
C ASP A 284 5.90 -11.38 9.49
N ILE A 285 7.07 -12.03 9.57
CA ILE A 285 7.75 -12.61 8.41
C ILE A 285 6.86 -13.67 7.73
N ASN A 286 6.17 -14.51 8.51
CA ASN A 286 5.22 -15.48 7.97
C ASN A 286 4.02 -14.78 7.29
N GLN A 287 3.52 -13.66 7.84
CA GLN A 287 2.47 -12.88 7.18
C GLN A 287 2.94 -12.33 5.82
N LEU A 288 4.19 -11.86 5.73
CA LEU A 288 4.77 -11.46 4.45
C LEU A 288 4.82 -12.63 3.46
N THR A 289 5.20 -13.84 3.91
CA THR A 289 5.19 -15.04 3.06
C THR A 289 3.78 -15.31 2.52
N ASN A 290 2.76 -15.30 3.39
CA ASN A 290 1.36 -15.50 2.97
C ASN A 290 0.93 -14.48 1.91
N ILE A 291 1.21 -13.19 2.14
CA ILE A 291 0.87 -12.13 1.19
C ILE A 291 1.63 -12.26 -0.13
N LYS A 292 2.92 -12.64 -0.11
CA LYS A 292 3.68 -12.89 -1.34
C LYS A 292 3.05 -14.01 -2.18
N LEU A 293 2.53 -15.05 -1.53
CA LEU A 293 1.83 -16.15 -2.21
C LEU A 293 0.49 -15.67 -2.78
N GLU A 294 -0.33 -14.97 -1.99
CA GLU A 294 -1.63 -14.41 -2.41
C GLU A 294 -1.50 -13.47 -3.62
N ILE A 295 -0.50 -12.58 -3.61
CA ILE A 295 -0.20 -11.69 -4.74
C ILE A 295 0.08 -12.49 -6.01
N THR A 296 0.90 -13.55 -5.90
CA THR A 296 1.41 -14.35 -7.02
C THR A 296 0.33 -15.22 -7.68
N VAL A 297 -0.87 -15.33 -7.09
CA VAL A 297 -1.99 -16.05 -7.70
C VAL A 297 -2.44 -15.37 -9.01
N HIS A 298 -2.53 -14.03 -9.00
CA HIS A 298 -3.07 -13.26 -10.13
C HIS A 298 -2.20 -12.09 -10.59
N ASN A 299 -1.14 -11.76 -9.85
CA ASN A 299 -0.26 -10.63 -10.14
C ASN A 299 1.19 -11.09 -10.21
N ASP A 300 2.06 -10.23 -10.71
CA ASP A 300 3.50 -10.51 -10.66
C ASP A 300 3.98 -10.54 -9.21
N PRO A 301 4.96 -11.40 -8.88
CA PRO A 301 5.55 -11.44 -7.56
C PRO A 301 6.10 -10.09 -7.12
N LEU A 302 6.05 -9.83 -5.81
CA LEU A 302 6.81 -8.72 -5.23
C LEU A 302 8.30 -8.90 -5.53
N TRP A 303 8.92 -7.83 -6.02
CA TRP A 303 10.32 -7.81 -6.41
C TRP A 303 11.08 -6.83 -5.53
N ILE A 304 12.41 -6.97 -5.54
CA ILE A 304 13.32 -6.10 -4.80
C ILE A 304 14.23 -5.40 -5.80
N SER A 305 14.33 -4.08 -5.66
CA SER A 305 15.19 -3.21 -6.44
C SER A 305 16.65 -3.63 -6.33
N SER A 306 17.39 -3.48 -7.43
CA SER A 306 18.84 -3.74 -7.46
C SER A 306 19.60 -2.91 -6.43
N ASN A 307 19.07 -1.74 -6.06
CA ASN A 307 19.65 -0.89 -5.02
C ASN A 307 19.57 -1.54 -3.62
N LEU A 308 18.61 -2.45 -3.43
CA LEU A 308 18.35 -3.16 -2.18
C LEU A 308 18.70 -4.64 -2.24
N SER A 309 19.11 -5.18 -3.40
CA SER A 309 19.33 -6.62 -3.61
C SER A 309 20.47 -7.21 -2.78
N ASN A 310 21.47 -6.41 -2.40
CA ASN A 310 22.60 -6.87 -1.56
C ASN A 310 22.27 -6.85 -0.06
N LEU A 311 21.00 -6.76 0.33
CA LEU A 311 20.58 -6.88 1.72
C LEU A 311 20.41 -8.36 2.07
N GLU A 312 20.91 -8.76 3.23
CA GLU A 312 20.52 -10.04 3.83
C GLU A 312 19.05 -9.93 4.25
N LEU A 313 18.20 -10.58 3.47
CA LEU A 313 16.78 -10.71 3.81
C LEU A 313 16.60 -11.92 4.73
N PRO A 314 15.62 -11.90 5.62
CA PRO A 314 15.21 -13.11 6.33
C PRO A 314 14.89 -14.19 5.29
N SER A 315 15.73 -15.23 5.24
CA SER A 315 15.54 -16.36 4.36
C SER A 315 14.70 -17.41 5.08
N THR A 316 13.63 -17.89 4.44
CA THR A 316 12.92 -19.07 4.91
C THR A 316 13.91 -20.24 4.93
N SER A 317 14.13 -20.84 6.11
CA SER A 317 14.94 -22.05 6.22
C SER A 317 14.34 -23.15 5.36
N ILE A 318 15.19 -23.96 4.72
CA ILE A 318 14.71 -25.09 3.96
C ILE A 318 14.06 -26.09 4.92
N ASP A 319 12.76 -26.33 4.74
CA ASP A 319 11.99 -27.32 5.49
C ASP A 319 11.17 -28.16 4.51
N ASN A 320 11.46 -29.45 4.44
CA ASN A 320 10.71 -30.38 3.60
C ASN A 320 9.47 -30.95 4.32
N MET A 321 9.03 -30.36 5.43
CA MET A 321 7.85 -30.77 6.20
C MET A 321 7.91 -32.25 6.62
N GLY A 322 9.10 -32.74 6.96
CA GLY A 322 9.34 -34.14 7.31
C GLY A 322 9.43 -35.12 6.13
N LEU A 323 9.43 -34.63 4.88
CA LEU A 323 9.59 -35.46 3.68
C LEU A 323 11.06 -35.54 3.22
N ASP A 324 11.47 -36.69 2.68
CA ASP A 324 12.82 -36.84 2.12
C ASP A 324 13.00 -36.02 0.83
N LYS A 325 11.98 -36.04 -0.04
CA LYS A 325 11.98 -35.34 -1.33
C LYS A 325 10.57 -34.88 -1.69
N ILE A 326 10.48 -33.69 -2.27
CA ILE A 326 9.25 -33.12 -2.82
C ILE A 326 9.38 -33.05 -4.33
N PHE A 327 8.45 -33.68 -5.06
CA PHE A 327 8.43 -33.66 -6.52
C PHE A 327 7.26 -32.82 -7.03
N VAL A 328 7.54 -31.95 -8.00
CA VAL A 328 6.52 -31.15 -8.66
C VAL A 328 6.42 -31.55 -10.11
N ILE A 329 5.31 -32.19 -10.46
CA ILE A 329 5.03 -32.68 -11.81
C ILE A 329 4.30 -31.56 -12.57
N ASN A 330 4.91 -31.04 -13.63
CA ASN A 330 4.33 -29.98 -14.44
C ASN A 330 4.74 -30.11 -15.91
N LEU A 331 3.89 -29.60 -16.82
CA LEU A 331 4.14 -29.60 -18.25
C LEU A 331 5.23 -28.59 -18.60
N ALA A 332 6.27 -29.01 -19.32
CA ALA A 332 7.41 -28.15 -19.69
C ALA A 332 6.99 -26.86 -20.42
N ARG A 333 5.97 -26.94 -21.28
CA ARG A 333 5.44 -25.79 -22.05
C ARG A 333 4.74 -24.72 -21.19
N ARG A 334 4.35 -25.00 -19.96
CA ARG A 334 3.63 -24.05 -19.08
C ARG A 334 4.62 -23.22 -18.26
N ILE A 335 5.45 -22.45 -18.97
CA ILE A 335 6.60 -21.71 -18.41
C ILE A 335 6.15 -20.75 -17.30
N GLU A 336 5.13 -19.93 -17.55
CA GLU A 336 4.65 -18.95 -16.56
C GLU A 336 4.19 -19.63 -15.26
N ARG A 337 3.35 -20.67 -15.38
CA ARG A 337 2.89 -21.45 -14.23
C ARG A 337 4.05 -22.12 -13.49
N ARG A 338 5.05 -22.63 -14.21
CA ARG A 338 6.26 -23.23 -13.63
C ARG A 338 7.06 -22.20 -12.86
N ASN A 339 7.25 -21.00 -13.41
CA ASN A 339 7.97 -19.91 -12.76
C ASN A 339 7.24 -19.43 -11.49
N ARG A 340 5.92 -19.22 -11.56
CA ARG A 340 5.09 -18.87 -10.39
C ARG A 340 5.17 -19.94 -9.31
N MET A 341 5.05 -21.21 -9.69
CA MET A 341 5.13 -22.33 -8.73
C MET A 341 6.53 -22.44 -8.11
N ASN A 342 7.59 -22.28 -8.89
CA ASN A 342 8.97 -22.25 -8.38
C ASN A 342 9.16 -21.10 -7.38
N TYR A 343 8.65 -19.91 -7.69
CA TYR A 343 8.67 -18.78 -6.77
C TYR A 343 7.94 -19.09 -5.46
N CYS A 344 6.73 -19.64 -5.52
CA CYS A 344 5.95 -19.98 -4.33
C CYS A 344 6.66 -21.02 -3.45
N LEU A 345 7.20 -22.06 -4.05
CA LEU A 345 7.91 -23.14 -3.33
C LEU A 345 9.19 -22.62 -2.68
N ASN A 346 9.94 -21.76 -3.37
CA ASN A 346 11.11 -21.10 -2.80
C ASN A 346 10.73 -20.16 -1.65
N ALA A 347 9.62 -19.42 -1.77
CA ALA A 347 9.13 -18.54 -0.70
C ALA A 347 8.72 -19.33 0.55
N LEU A 348 8.17 -20.54 0.36
CA LEU A 348 7.83 -21.49 1.42
C LEU A 348 9.04 -22.25 1.99
N GLY A 349 10.25 -22.08 1.43
CA GLY A 349 11.43 -22.82 1.87
C GLY A 349 11.40 -24.31 1.50
N LEU A 350 10.66 -24.71 0.47
CA LEU A 350 10.55 -26.11 0.07
C LEU A 350 11.64 -26.48 -0.95
N ASN A 351 12.42 -27.52 -0.67
CA ASN A 351 13.38 -28.05 -1.63
C ASN A 351 12.68 -29.03 -2.59
N VAL A 352 12.38 -28.54 -3.79
CA VAL A 352 11.56 -29.26 -4.78
C VAL A 352 12.36 -29.69 -6.00
N THR A 353 12.05 -30.87 -6.52
CA THR A 353 12.54 -31.35 -7.82
C THR A 353 11.41 -31.31 -8.84
N PHE A 354 11.58 -30.53 -9.91
CA PHE A 354 10.61 -30.50 -11.01
C PHE A 354 10.78 -31.73 -11.91
N ILE A 355 9.67 -32.44 -12.13
CA ILE A 355 9.58 -33.53 -13.10
C ILE A 355 8.69 -33.09 -14.25
N GLU A 356 9.15 -33.32 -15.48
CA GLU A 356 8.35 -33.01 -16.67
C GLU A 356 7.19 -33.99 -16.80
N ALA A 357 5.98 -33.45 -16.85
CA ALA A 357 4.78 -34.22 -17.09
C ALA A 357 4.66 -34.59 -18.57
N THR A 358 4.13 -35.79 -18.86
CA THR A 358 3.80 -36.22 -20.22
C THR A 358 2.76 -35.28 -20.84
N ASP A 359 3.08 -34.71 -22.00
CA ASP A 359 2.15 -33.87 -22.74
C ASP A 359 1.21 -34.71 -23.59
N GLY A 360 -0.06 -34.81 -23.21
CA GLY A 360 -1.07 -35.51 -24.01
C GLY A 360 -1.24 -34.99 -25.44
N ARG A 361 -0.75 -33.78 -25.76
CA ARG A 361 -0.70 -33.26 -27.14
C ARG A 361 0.40 -33.87 -28.01
N LEU A 362 1.39 -34.52 -27.39
CA LEU A 362 2.51 -35.17 -28.07
C LEU A 362 2.33 -36.69 -28.15
N VAL A 363 1.32 -37.22 -27.46
CA VAL A 363 1.02 -38.66 -27.38
C VAL A 363 -0.08 -39.08 -28.38
N ASN A 364 -0.79 -38.10 -28.94
CA ASN A 364 -1.75 -38.23 -30.05
C ASN A 364 -1.25 -37.41 -31.24
#